data_AF-A0A947DXB6-F1
#
_entry.id   AF-A0A947DXB6-F1
#
_cell.length_a   1.000
_cell.length_b   1.000
_cell.length_c   1.000
_cell.angle_alpha   90.00
_cell.angle_beta   90.00
_cell.angle_gamma   90.00
#
_symmetry.space_group_name_H-M   'P 1'
#
loop_
_entity.id
_entity.type
_entity.pdbx_description
1 polymer ?
#
loop_
_entity_poly.entity_id
_entity_poly.type
_entity_poly.pdbx_seq_one_letter_code
_entity_poly.pdbx_strand_id
1 'polypeptide(L)'
;MLNGLWLGFFLLATVSALSRWLLGGDPAVFAAMVESLFAMAKLSVEVMVILFGTLTLWLGFLRIAERAGLVDWLARLLGPLFARLMPEVPRGHPALGLITLNFAANALGLDNAATPIGLKAMKALQTLNPSHTTASNAQILFLVLNASSLTLLPVSIFMYRAQQGAADPTLVFLPILLATSASTLAGLLSVAFMQRLKLWDPLVLAYLIPGALLLGGGMAVLAGLSAAALAALSSLLGNVTLFGLILLFLLVGALRKVPVYEAFVEGAKEGFEVA
;
A
#
# COMPACT_ATOMS: atom_id res chain seq x y z
N MET A 1 0.72 24.05 -2.53
CA MET A 1 1.04 23.54 -1.17
C MET A 1 2.48 23.06 -1.07
N LEU A 2 2.96 22.15 -1.95
CA LEU A 2 4.33 21.62 -1.89
C LEU A 2 5.43 22.71 -1.95
N ASN A 3 5.31 23.68 -2.88
CA ASN A 3 6.29 24.78 -3.01
C ASN A 3 6.42 25.61 -1.72
N GLY A 4 5.30 25.82 -1.03
CA GLY A 4 5.28 26.56 0.24
C GLY A 4 5.94 25.78 1.37
N LEU A 5 5.70 24.46 1.45
CA LEU A 5 6.35 23.59 2.43
C LEU A 5 7.86 23.51 2.21
N TRP A 6 8.28 23.35 0.96
CA TRP A 6 9.70 23.28 0.60
C TRP A 6 10.44 24.56 0.98
N LEU A 7 9.92 25.73 0.60
CA LEU A 7 10.48 27.01 1.00
C LEU A 7 10.46 27.18 2.53
N GLY A 8 9.37 26.77 3.17
CA GLY A 8 9.21 26.80 4.62
C GLY A 8 10.31 26.05 5.36
N PHE A 9 10.72 24.86 4.90
CA PHE A 9 11.82 24.11 5.52
C PHE A 9 13.14 24.87 5.48
N PHE A 10 13.48 25.52 4.37
CA PHE A 10 14.70 26.33 4.26
C PHE A 10 14.66 27.58 5.15
N LEU A 11 13.51 28.27 5.20
CA LEU A 11 13.36 29.46 6.04
C LEU A 11 13.44 29.10 7.52
N LEU A 12 12.77 28.03 7.95
CA LEU A 12 12.83 27.54 9.32
C LEU A 12 14.24 27.10 9.70
N ALA A 13 14.92 26.33 8.86
CA ALA A 13 16.31 25.95 9.08
C ALA A 13 17.23 27.17 9.21
N THR A 14 17.02 28.19 8.38
CA THR A 14 17.77 29.45 8.45
C THR A 14 17.55 30.18 9.78
N VAL A 15 16.29 30.31 10.22
CA VAL A 15 15.96 30.93 11.51
C VAL A 15 16.58 30.15 12.68
N SER A 16 16.53 28.81 12.63
CA SER A 16 17.16 27.94 13.64
C SER A 16 18.69 28.04 13.65
N ALA A 17 19.33 28.21 12.49
CA ALA A 17 20.77 28.40 12.40
C ALA A 17 21.18 29.76 12.95
N LEU A 18 20.43 30.83 12.61
CA LEU A 18 20.65 32.17 13.15
C LEU A 18 20.47 32.21 14.66
N SER A 19 19.49 31.50 15.23
CA SER A 19 19.32 31.45 16.68
C SER A 19 20.47 30.69 17.37
N ARG A 20 20.91 29.55 16.84
CA ARG A 20 22.08 28.81 17.36
C ARG A 20 23.36 29.62 17.28
N TRP A 21 23.56 30.37 16.20
CA TRP A 21 24.74 31.22 16.04
C TRP A 21 24.70 32.44 16.96
N LEU A 22 23.63 33.25 16.90
CA LEU A 22 23.56 34.55 17.57
C LEU A 22 23.26 34.45 19.07
N LEU A 23 22.44 33.48 19.49
CA LEU A 23 22.07 33.28 20.91
C LEU A 23 22.91 32.18 21.58
N GLY A 24 23.30 31.16 20.80
CA GLY A 24 24.04 30.00 21.30
C GLY A 24 25.56 30.04 21.08
N GLY A 25 26.07 31.00 20.30
CA GLY A 25 27.51 31.14 20.03
C GLY A 25 28.10 30.04 19.14
N ASP A 26 27.28 29.33 18.35
CA ASP A 26 27.70 28.19 17.50
C ASP A 26 27.73 28.58 16.01
N PRO A 27 28.82 29.18 15.49
CA PRO A 27 28.94 29.51 14.06
C PRO A 27 29.15 28.28 13.17
N ALA A 28 29.56 27.14 13.74
CA ALA A 28 29.78 25.91 12.99
C ALA A 28 28.47 25.32 12.42
N VAL A 29 27.31 25.77 12.92
CA VAL A 29 25.99 25.37 12.43
C VAL A 29 25.83 25.55 10.91
N PHE A 30 26.39 26.63 10.33
CA PHE A 30 26.29 26.86 8.88
C PHE A 30 27.12 25.86 8.07
N ALA A 31 28.31 25.51 8.55
CA ALA A 31 29.14 24.49 7.92
C ALA A 31 28.45 23.11 7.99
N ALA A 32 27.90 22.75 9.15
CA ALA A 32 27.14 21.52 9.34
C ALA A 32 25.89 21.45 8.44
N MET A 33 25.18 22.57 8.24
CA MET A 33 24.05 22.63 7.30
C MET A 33 24.48 22.38 5.85
N VAL A 34 25.57 23.00 5.40
CA VAL A 34 26.10 22.80 4.05
C VAL A 34 26.57 21.35 3.86
N GLU A 35 27.26 20.78 4.83
CA GLU A 35 27.66 19.37 4.81
C GLU A 35 26.43 18.44 4.74
N SER A 36 25.39 18.72 5.53
CA SER A 36 24.14 17.96 5.50
C SER A 36 23.45 18.03 4.13
N LEU A 37 23.47 19.18 3.44
CA LEU A 37 22.92 19.29 2.08
C LEU A 37 23.63 18.34 1.11
N PHE A 38 24.97 18.29 1.13
CA PHE A 38 25.73 17.39 0.27
C PHE A 38 25.57 15.92 0.67
N ALA A 39 25.55 15.62 1.97
CA ALA A 39 25.33 14.27 2.48
C ALA A 39 23.94 13.73 2.06
N MET A 40 22.89 14.56 2.17
CA MET A 40 21.55 14.20 1.73
C MET A 40 21.47 14.02 0.21
N ALA A 41 22.17 14.85 -0.58
CA ALA A 41 22.25 14.66 -2.03
C ALA A 41 22.88 13.32 -2.42
N LYS A 42 23.95 12.91 -1.74
CA LYS A 42 24.58 11.60 -1.93
C LYS A 42 23.64 10.45 -1.53
N LEU A 43 23.01 10.57 -0.36
CA LEU A 43 22.04 9.58 0.13
C LEU A 43 20.88 9.40 -0.86
N SER A 44 20.38 10.49 -1.46
CA SER A 44 19.31 10.40 -2.48
C SER A 44 19.72 9.55 -3.68
N VAL A 45 20.96 9.68 -4.16
CA VAL A 45 21.46 8.87 -5.28
C VAL A 45 21.63 7.40 -4.88
N GLU A 46 22.18 7.12 -3.70
CA GLU A 46 22.34 5.75 -3.19
C GLU A 46 20.98 5.04 -3.06
N VAL A 47 19.99 5.74 -2.51
CA VAL A 47 18.62 5.24 -2.38
C VAL A 47 18.01 4.99 -3.77
N MET A 48 18.15 5.94 -4.71
CA MET A 48 17.62 5.81 -6.07
C MET A 48 18.16 4.55 -6.79
N VAL A 49 19.46 4.28 -6.73
CA VAL A 49 20.07 3.12 -7.39
C VAL A 49 19.52 1.79 -6.83
N ILE A 50 19.34 1.69 -5.51
CA ILE A 50 18.80 0.47 -4.89
C ILE A 50 17.30 0.31 -5.20
N LEU A 51 16.54 1.40 -5.12
CA LEU A 51 15.12 1.43 -5.49
C LEU A 51 14.94 0.97 -6.94
N PHE A 52 15.74 1.52 -7.84
CA PHE A 52 15.70 1.21 -9.27
C PHE A 52 15.80 -0.31 -9.53
N GLY A 53 16.84 -0.97 -9.03
CA GLY A 53 17.03 -2.41 -9.26
C GLY A 53 15.92 -3.27 -8.65
N THR A 54 15.47 -2.91 -7.45
CA THR A 54 14.46 -3.67 -6.71
C THR A 54 13.05 -3.48 -7.28
N LEU A 55 12.68 -2.25 -7.64
CA LEU A 55 11.39 -1.94 -8.27
C LEU A 55 11.30 -2.58 -9.67
N THR A 56 12.39 -2.54 -10.44
CA THR A 56 12.48 -3.22 -11.74
C THR A 56 12.16 -4.71 -11.61
N LEU A 57 12.75 -5.40 -10.63
CA LEU A 57 12.47 -6.81 -10.37
C LEU A 57 10.98 -7.05 -10.03
N TRP A 58 10.45 -6.25 -9.10
CA TRP A 58 9.09 -6.45 -8.61
C TRP A 58 8.01 -6.10 -9.62
N LEU A 59 8.18 -5.00 -10.36
CA LEU A 59 7.25 -4.62 -11.42
C LEU A 59 7.21 -5.68 -12.52
N GLY A 60 8.33 -6.37 -12.80
CA GLY A 60 8.33 -7.53 -13.70
C GLY A 60 7.41 -8.66 -13.22
N PHE A 61 7.54 -9.08 -11.95
CA PHE A 61 6.67 -10.13 -11.39
C PHE A 61 5.21 -9.70 -11.31
N LEU A 62 4.95 -8.45 -10.94
CA LEU A 62 3.61 -7.90 -10.85
C LEU A 62 2.95 -7.79 -12.24
N ARG A 63 3.70 -7.46 -13.29
CA ARG A 63 3.21 -7.44 -14.68
C ARG A 63 2.82 -8.85 -15.16
N ILE A 64 3.52 -9.90 -14.72
CA ILE A 64 3.09 -11.28 -14.96
C ILE A 64 1.74 -11.54 -14.28
N ALA A 65 1.60 -11.16 -13.00
CA ALA A 65 0.36 -11.36 -12.25
C ALA A 65 -0.84 -10.65 -12.89
N GLU A 66 -0.63 -9.42 -13.35
CA GLU A 66 -1.62 -8.64 -14.08
C GLU A 66 -2.03 -9.32 -15.39
N ARG A 67 -1.07 -9.70 -16.24
CA ARG A 67 -1.33 -10.40 -17.51
C ARG A 67 -1.96 -11.78 -17.32
N ALA A 68 -1.67 -12.44 -16.20
CA ALA A 68 -2.28 -13.71 -15.85
C ALA A 68 -3.74 -13.56 -15.38
N GLY A 69 -4.24 -12.32 -15.24
CA GLY A 69 -5.61 -12.02 -14.82
C GLY A 69 -5.85 -12.25 -13.32
N LEU A 70 -4.79 -12.25 -12.51
CA LEU A 70 -4.92 -12.40 -11.05
C LEU A 70 -5.63 -11.19 -10.44
N VAL A 71 -5.35 -9.99 -10.94
CA VAL A 71 -6.02 -8.75 -10.50
C VAL A 71 -7.51 -8.82 -10.82
N ASP A 72 -7.90 -9.24 -12.03
CA ASP A 72 -9.31 -9.42 -12.41
C ASP A 72 -10.00 -10.51 -11.59
N TRP A 73 -9.29 -11.59 -11.28
CA TRP A 73 -9.80 -12.65 -10.44
C TRP A 73 -10.08 -12.15 -9.02
N LEU A 74 -9.15 -11.40 -8.42
CA LEU A 74 -9.34 -10.81 -7.10
C LEU A 74 -10.44 -9.73 -7.11
N ALA A 75 -10.52 -8.91 -8.16
CA ALA A 75 -11.60 -7.95 -8.34
C ALA A 75 -12.98 -8.64 -8.41
N ARG A 76 -13.09 -9.79 -9.12
CA ARG A 76 -14.32 -10.60 -9.14
C ARG A 76 -14.65 -11.20 -7.77
N LEU A 77 -13.64 -11.60 -7.00
CA LEU A 77 -13.82 -12.11 -5.64
C LEU A 77 -14.33 -11.02 -4.68
N LEU A 78 -13.84 -9.79 -4.83
CA LEU A 78 -14.21 -8.64 -3.99
C LEU A 78 -15.49 -7.92 -4.45
N GLY A 79 -15.86 -8.07 -5.73
CA GLY A 79 -17.02 -7.41 -6.34
C GLY A 79 -18.33 -7.54 -5.56
N PRO A 80 -18.74 -8.75 -5.15
CA PRO A 80 -19.96 -8.96 -4.38
C PRO A 80 -19.97 -8.21 -3.04
N LEU A 81 -18.82 -8.12 -2.36
CA LEU A 81 -18.67 -7.40 -1.09
C LEU A 81 -18.89 -5.90 -1.30
N PHE A 82 -18.18 -5.28 -2.25
CA PHE A 82 -18.31 -3.85 -2.51
C PHE A 82 -19.69 -3.46 -3.02
N ALA A 83 -20.34 -4.31 -3.82
CA ALA A 83 -21.72 -4.08 -4.26
C ALA A 83 -22.73 -4.05 -3.09
N ARG A 84 -22.45 -4.73 -1.96
CA ARG A 84 -23.28 -4.66 -0.74
C ARG A 84 -22.90 -3.51 0.16
N LEU A 85 -21.60 -3.20 0.27
CA LEU A 85 -21.11 -2.09 1.09
C LEU A 85 -21.42 -0.72 0.48
N MET A 86 -21.63 -0.65 -0.83
CA MET A 86 -21.96 0.59 -1.57
C MET A 86 -23.33 0.49 -2.24
N PRO A 87 -24.44 0.43 -1.47
CA PRO A 87 -25.78 0.21 -2.03
C PRO A 87 -26.28 1.34 -2.94
N GLU A 88 -25.71 2.54 -2.81
CA GLU A 88 -26.04 3.72 -3.63
C GLU A 88 -25.45 3.66 -5.04
N VAL A 89 -24.51 2.74 -5.30
CA VAL A 89 -23.89 2.59 -6.61
C VAL A 89 -24.67 1.55 -7.42
N PRO A 90 -25.27 1.91 -8.58
CA PRO A 90 -26.06 0.98 -9.37
C PRO A 90 -25.24 -0.23 -9.82
N ARG A 91 -25.89 -1.41 -9.87
CA ARG A 91 -25.26 -2.62 -10.42
C ARG A 91 -24.90 -2.39 -11.89
N GLY A 92 -23.68 -2.77 -12.26
CA GLY A 92 -23.14 -2.55 -13.61
C GLY A 92 -22.55 -1.16 -13.84
N HIS A 93 -22.64 -0.24 -12.87
CA HIS A 93 -21.94 1.04 -12.97
C HIS A 93 -20.42 0.83 -12.93
N PRO A 94 -19.64 1.48 -13.81
CA PRO A 94 -18.18 1.28 -13.89
C PRO A 94 -17.43 1.57 -12.59
N ALA A 95 -17.99 2.40 -11.71
CA ALA A 95 -17.40 2.70 -10.41
C ALA A 95 -17.11 1.44 -9.58
N LEU A 96 -18.03 0.47 -9.51
CA LEU A 96 -17.80 -0.77 -8.74
C LEU A 96 -16.62 -1.58 -9.28
N GLY A 97 -16.52 -1.68 -10.60
CA GLY A 97 -15.39 -2.35 -11.26
C GLY A 97 -14.06 -1.65 -10.96
N LEU A 98 -14.02 -0.32 -11.07
CA LEU A 98 -12.80 0.45 -10.81
C LEU A 98 -12.38 0.41 -9.33
N ILE A 99 -13.35 0.43 -8.40
CA ILE A 99 -13.08 0.31 -6.96
C ILE A 99 -12.48 -1.06 -6.65
N THR A 100 -13.15 -2.13 -7.10
CA THR A 100 -12.70 -3.50 -6.84
C THR A 100 -11.34 -3.78 -7.47
N LEU A 101 -11.08 -3.25 -8.66
CA LEU A 101 -9.79 -3.33 -9.32
C LEU A 101 -8.71 -2.54 -8.56
N ASN A 102 -9.01 -1.34 -8.07
CA ASN A 102 -8.08 -0.55 -7.24
C ASN A 102 -7.72 -1.28 -5.95
N PHE A 103 -8.69 -1.86 -5.23
CA PHE A 103 -8.42 -2.66 -4.04
C PHE A 103 -7.61 -3.92 -4.35
N ALA A 104 -7.92 -4.62 -5.45
CA ALA A 104 -7.17 -5.78 -5.89
C ALA A 104 -5.71 -5.42 -6.23
N ALA A 105 -5.50 -4.30 -6.93
CA ALA A 105 -4.18 -3.79 -7.25
C ALA A 105 -3.38 -3.43 -5.99
N ASN A 106 -3.95 -2.62 -5.07
CA ASN A 106 -3.31 -2.26 -3.80
C ASN A 106 -2.98 -3.49 -2.94
N ALA A 107 -3.90 -4.47 -2.84
CA ALA A 107 -3.67 -5.68 -2.04
C ALA A 107 -2.49 -6.51 -2.58
N LEU A 108 -2.30 -6.54 -3.90
CA LEU A 108 -1.19 -7.23 -4.57
C LEU A 108 0.08 -6.38 -4.68
N GLY A 109 0.10 -5.14 -4.19
CA GLY A 109 1.25 -4.24 -4.28
C GLY A 109 1.47 -3.62 -5.66
N LEU A 110 0.44 -3.56 -6.51
CA LEU A 110 0.42 -2.86 -7.80
C LEU A 110 0.12 -1.35 -7.62
N ASP A 111 0.85 -0.68 -6.71
CA ASP A 111 0.54 0.69 -6.26
C ASP A 111 0.54 1.71 -7.42
N ASN A 112 1.43 1.52 -8.40
CA ASN A 112 1.55 2.34 -9.60
C ASN A 112 0.32 2.27 -10.51
N ALA A 113 -0.33 1.11 -10.58
CA ALA A 113 -1.60 0.95 -11.29
C ALA A 113 -2.77 1.40 -10.40
N ALA A 114 -2.70 1.17 -9.10
CA ALA A 114 -3.79 1.42 -8.18
C ALA A 114 -4.18 2.90 -8.10
N THR A 115 -3.21 3.83 -8.03
CA THR A 115 -3.49 5.27 -7.92
C THR A 115 -4.31 5.83 -9.11
N PRO A 116 -3.91 5.66 -10.37
CA PRO A 116 -4.71 6.13 -11.50
C PRO A 116 -6.07 5.42 -11.62
N ILE A 117 -6.16 4.13 -11.25
CA ILE A 117 -7.44 3.42 -11.18
C ILE A 117 -8.34 4.03 -10.08
N GLY A 118 -7.77 4.36 -8.92
CA GLY A 118 -8.48 4.98 -7.81
C GLY A 118 -9.00 6.38 -8.15
N LEU A 119 -8.22 7.18 -8.89
CA LEU A 119 -8.70 8.48 -9.40
C LEU A 119 -9.84 8.31 -10.42
N LYS A 120 -9.77 7.30 -11.30
CA LYS A 120 -10.88 6.97 -12.20
C LYS A 120 -12.11 6.50 -11.43
N ALA A 121 -11.93 5.68 -10.40
CA ALA A 121 -13.00 5.24 -9.51
C ALA A 121 -13.67 6.43 -8.82
N MET A 122 -12.89 7.38 -8.30
CA MET A 122 -13.39 8.59 -7.66
C MET A 122 -14.20 9.46 -8.64
N LYS A 123 -13.71 9.64 -9.87
CA LYS A 123 -14.43 10.34 -10.93
C LYS A 123 -15.74 9.64 -11.30
N ALA A 124 -15.74 8.32 -11.39
CA ALA A 124 -16.95 7.53 -11.66
C ALA A 124 -17.94 7.58 -10.49
N LEU A 125 -17.48 7.62 -9.24
CA LEU A 125 -18.36 7.87 -8.09
C LEU A 125 -18.93 9.29 -8.12
N GLN A 126 -18.15 10.27 -8.59
CA GLN A 126 -18.59 11.66 -8.68
C GLN A 126 -19.73 11.85 -9.70
N THR A 127 -19.82 11.04 -10.76
CA THR A 127 -20.94 11.13 -11.71
C THR A 127 -22.28 10.72 -11.08
N LEU A 128 -22.25 9.98 -9.98
CA LEU A 128 -23.43 9.59 -9.20
C LEU A 128 -23.70 10.55 -8.04
N ASN A 129 -22.76 11.43 -7.72
CA ASN A 129 -22.87 12.33 -6.58
C ASN A 129 -23.63 13.61 -6.98
N PRO A 130 -24.78 13.91 -6.35
CA PRO A 130 -25.53 15.14 -6.64
C PRO A 130 -24.80 16.42 -6.21
N SER A 131 -23.78 16.33 -5.34
CA SER A 131 -22.97 17.48 -4.89
C SER A 131 -21.54 17.40 -5.42
N HIS A 132 -21.05 18.51 -5.96
CA HIS A 132 -19.65 18.64 -6.38
C HIS A 132 -18.68 18.99 -5.25
N THR A 133 -19.19 19.43 -4.10
CA THR A 133 -18.39 19.94 -2.96
C THR A 133 -18.51 19.07 -1.72
N THR A 134 -19.41 18.10 -1.70
CA THR A 134 -19.64 17.18 -0.57
C THR A 134 -19.45 15.75 -1.05
N ALA A 135 -18.62 14.97 -0.35
CA ALA A 135 -18.40 13.57 -0.71
C ALA A 135 -19.64 12.71 -0.45
N SER A 136 -19.95 11.79 -1.37
CA SER A 136 -21.01 10.80 -1.18
C SER A 136 -20.58 9.66 -0.24
N ASN A 137 -21.53 8.86 0.24
CA ASN A 137 -21.25 7.74 1.14
C ASN A 137 -20.26 6.74 0.52
N ALA A 138 -20.43 6.43 -0.77
CA ALA A 138 -19.53 5.56 -1.51
C ALA A 138 -18.12 6.16 -1.65
N GLN A 139 -17.98 7.47 -1.85
CA GLN A 139 -16.68 8.14 -1.90
C GLN A 139 -15.98 8.13 -0.54
N ILE A 140 -16.73 8.38 0.54
CA ILE A 140 -16.21 8.32 1.92
C ILE A 140 -15.71 6.92 2.24
N LEU A 141 -16.52 5.88 1.98
CA LEU A 141 -16.13 4.50 2.22
C LEU A 141 -14.89 4.12 1.38
N PHE A 142 -14.88 4.48 0.09
CA PHE A 142 -13.75 4.22 -0.80
C PHE A 142 -12.45 4.86 -0.29
N LEU A 143 -12.51 6.12 0.16
CA LEU A 143 -11.37 6.84 0.70
C LEU A 143 -10.89 6.27 2.03
N VAL A 144 -11.80 5.95 2.95
CA VAL A 144 -11.43 5.39 4.27
C VAL A 144 -10.73 4.04 4.09
N LEU A 145 -11.27 3.17 3.24
CA LEU A 145 -10.67 1.86 2.97
C LEU A 145 -9.35 1.96 2.19
N ASN A 146 -9.18 2.96 1.33
CA ASN A 146 -7.88 3.22 0.68
C ASN A 146 -6.86 3.79 1.68
N ALA A 147 -7.29 4.66 2.61
CA ALA A 147 -6.41 5.25 3.61
C ALA A 147 -5.96 4.24 4.68
N SER A 148 -6.76 3.20 4.94
CA SER A 148 -6.38 2.11 5.83
C SER A 148 -5.39 1.12 5.20
N SER A 149 -5.15 1.22 3.88
CA SER A 149 -4.11 0.52 3.12
C SER A 149 -3.89 -0.94 3.54
N LEU A 150 -4.91 -1.79 3.36
CA LEU A 150 -4.71 -3.24 3.55
C LEU A 150 -3.77 -3.76 2.48
N THR A 151 -2.49 -3.82 2.82
CA THR A 151 -1.45 -4.32 1.95
C THR A 151 -1.09 -5.74 2.40
N LEU A 152 -1.51 -6.74 1.63
CA LEU A 152 -1.10 -8.12 1.91
C LEU A 152 0.41 -8.28 1.69
N LEU A 153 0.96 -7.52 0.73
CA LEU A 153 2.34 -7.61 0.25
C LEU A 153 3.10 -6.30 0.49
N PRO A 154 3.69 -6.07 1.67
CA PRO A 154 4.37 -4.82 1.99
C PRO A 154 5.80 -4.78 1.41
N VAL A 155 5.94 -5.11 0.13
CA VAL A 155 7.22 -5.25 -0.58
C VAL A 155 8.02 -3.94 -0.53
N SER A 156 7.35 -2.81 -0.73
CA SER A 156 7.97 -1.48 -0.65
C SER A 156 8.59 -1.22 0.73
N ILE A 157 7.94 -1.68 1.81
CA ILE A 157 8.47 -1.53 3.18
C ILE A 157 9.67 -2.45 3.42
N PHE A 158 9.63 -3.70 2.94
CA PHE A 158 10.79 -4.59 3.01
C PHE A 158 11.98 -3.99 2.27
N MET A 159 11.76 -3.41 1.10
CA MET A 159 12.80 -2.74 0.33
C MET A 159 13.39 -1.54 1.09
N TYR A 160 12.56 -0.65 1.64
CA TYR A 160 13.05 0.47 2.45
C TYR A 160 13.86 0.00 3.66
N ARG A 161 13.45 -1.10 4.30
CA ARG A 161 14.22 -1.68 5.42
C ARG A 161 15.56 -2.24 4.96
N ALA A 162 15.60 -2.96 3.84
CA ALA A 162 16.84 -3.47 3.27
C ALA A 162 17.82 -2.32 2.94
N GLN A 163 17.31 -1.21 2.40
CA GLN A 163 18.10 -0.01 2.09
C GLN A 163 18.72 0.64 3.33
N GLN A 164 17.95 0.70 4.42
CA GLN A 164 18.43 1.24 5.70
C GLN A 164 19.29 0.23 6.48
N GLY A 165 19.73 -0.86 5.85
CA GLY A 165 20.63 -1.84 6.44
C GLY A 165 19.98 -2.78 7.46
N ALA A 166 18.65 -2.97 7.41
CA ALA A 166 17.97 -3.91 8.30
C ALA A 166 18.49 -5.34 8.06
N ALA A 167 19.01 -5.98 9.11
CA ALA A 167 19.51 -7.36 9.06
C ALA A 167 18.43 -8.35 8.59
N ASP A 168 17.17 -8.12 8.97
CA ASP A 168 16.01 -8.82 8.43
C ASP A 168 14.94 -7.79 8.01
N PRO A 169 14.79 -7.56 6.69
CA PRO A 169 13.77 -6.68 6.16
C PRO A 169 12.33 -7.19 6.39
N THR A 170 12.13 -8.50 6.46
CA THR A 170 10.81 -9.16 6.51
C THR A 170 10.25 -9.32 7.92
N LEU A 171 11.08 -9.11 8.95
CA LEU A 171 10.69 -9.20 10.37
C LEU A 171 9.39 -8.44 10.70
N VAL A 172 9.14 -7.31 10.02
CA VAL A 172 7.95 -6.47 10.24
C VAL A 172 6.69 -6.95 9.54
N PHE A 173 6.74 -8.06 8.79
CA PHE A 173 5.62 -8.57 7.98
C PHE A 173 4.34 -8.72 8.79
N LEU A 174 4.42 -9.46 9.90
CA LEU A 174 3.27 -9.79 10.70
C LEU A 174 2.71 -8.56 11.46
N PRO A 175 3.53 -7.70 12.08
CA PRO A 175 3.07 -6.40 12.58
C PRO A 175 2.35 -5.55 11.53
N ILE A 176 2.86 -5.47 10.29
CA ILE A 176 2.23 -4.69 9.21
C ILE A 176 0.88 -5.28 8.83
N LEU A 177 0.81 -6.61 8.64
CA LEU A 177 -0.42 -7.29 8.26
C LEU A 177 -1.50 -7.09 9.34
N LEU A 178 -1.14 -7.22 10.61
CA LEU A 178 -2.06 -7.03 11.73
C LEU A 178 -2.51 -5.58 11.87
N ALA A 179 -1.58 -4.63 11.79
CA ALA A 179 -1.89 -3.20 11.93
C ALA A 179 -2.78 -2.69 10.80
N THR A 180 -2.49 -3.06 9.55
CA THR A 180 -3.30 -2.65 8.38
C THR A 180 -4.67 -3.32 8.35
N SER A 181 -4.75 -4.59 8.78
CA SER A 181 -6.02 -5.28 8.94
C SER A 181 -6.88 -4.69 10.05
N ALA A 182 -6.29 -4.37 11.20
CA ALA A 182 -6.98 -3.70 12.30
C ALA A 182 -7.45 -2.30 11.89
N SER A 183 -6.61 -1.53 11.18
CA SER A 183 -6.97 -0.21 10.65
C SER A 183 -8.13 -0.29 9.64
N THR A 184 -8.09 -1.28 8.73
CA THR A 184 -9.15 -1.49 7.73
C THR A 184 -10.46 -1.92 8.37
N LEU A 185 -10.41 -2.81 9.36
CA LEU A 185 -11.60 -3.20 10.12
C LEU A 185 -12.17 -2.02 10.91
N ALA A 186 -11.33 -1.26 11.61
CA ALA A 186 -11.76 -0.07 12.34
C ALA A 186 -12.39 0.97 11.40
N GLY A 187 -11.75 1.27 10.28
CA GLY A 187 -12.27 2.20 9.26
C GLY A 187 -13.61 1.74 8.69
N LEU A 188 -13.73 0.47 8.31
CA LEU A 188 -14.99 -0.10 7.82
C LEU A 188 -16.10 0.00 8.87
N LEU A 189 -15.83 -0.39 10.12
CA LEU A 189 -16.80 -0.35 11.21
C LEU A 189 -17.23 1.07 11.54
N SER A 190 -16.29 2.04 11.56
CA SER A 190 -16.61 3.45 11.77
C SER A 190 -17.51 4.01 10.67
N VAL A 191 -17.20 3.73 9.40
CA VAL A 191 -18.03 4.17 8.28
C VAL A 191 -19.39 3.48 8.31
N ALA A 192 -19.43 2.17 8.58
CA ALA A 192 -20.66 1.42 8.67
C ALA A 192 -21.58 1.91 9.79
N PHE A 193 -21.02 2.29 10.94
CA PHE A 193 -21.77 2.90 12.03
C PHE A 193 -22.36 4.25 11.62
N MET A 194 -21.54 5.14 11.04
CA MET A 194 -21.96 6.49 10.64
C MET A 194 -22.99 6.47 9.50
N GLN A 195 -22.78 5.62 8.49
CA GLN A 195 -23.66 5.49 7.31
C GLN A 195 -24.79 4.48 7.51
N ARG A 196 -24.85 3.81 8.68
CA ARG A 196 -25.82 2.74 9.02
C ARG A 196 -25.85 1.61 7.99
N LEU A 197 -24.67 1.17 7.54
CA LEU A 197 -24.52 0.05 6.61
C LEU A 197 -24.99 -1.25 7.26
N LYS A 198 -25.66 -2.10 6.47
CA LYS A 198 -26.17 -3.40 6.92
C LYS A 198 -25.06 -4.45 6.94
N LEU A 199 -24.16 -4.38 7.93
CA LEU A 199 -23.09 -5.37 8.09
C LEU A 199 -23.61 -6.79 8.40
N TRP A 200 -24.86 -6.89 8.86
CA TRP A 200 -25.57 -8.16 9.10
C TRP A 200 -26.05 -8.85 7.82
N ASP A 201 -25.82 -8.27 6.64
CA ASP A 201 -26.09 -8.93 5.37
C ASP A 201 -25.29 -10.25 5.30
N PRO A 202 -25.91 -11.40 4.98
CA PRO A 202 -25.23 -12.69 4.97
C PRO A 202 -23.98 -12.71 4.09
N LEU A 203 -23.99 -11.97 2.98
CA LEU A 203 -22.84 -11.87 2.11
C LEU A 203 -21.72 -11.06 2.76
N VAL A 204 -22.03 -9.94 3.41
CA VAL A 204 -21.02 -9.13 4.12
C VAL A 204 -20.41 -9.93 5.29
N LEU A 205 -21.24 -10.61 6.07
CA LEU A 205 -20.78 -11.51 7.14
C LEU A 205 -19.91 -12.65 6.62
N ALA A 206 -20.19 -13.20 5.44
CA ALA A 206 -19.38 -14.24 4.83
C ALA A 206 -17.94 -13.79 4.52
N TYR A 207 -17.67 -12.49 4.36
CA TYR A 207 -16.30 -11.96 4.25
C TYR A 207 -15.76 -11.52 5.62
N LEU A 208 -16.57 -10.86 6.44
CA LEU A 208 -16.11 -10.30 7.72
C LEU A 208 -15.82 -11.36 8.78
N ILE A 209 -16.64 -12.42 8.89
CA ILE A 209 -16.45 -13.45 9.91
C ILE A 209 -15.14 -14.23 9.67
N PRO A 210 -14.86 -14.78 8.47
CA PRO A 210 -13.57 -15.45 8.23
C PRO A 210 -12.39 -14.51 8.43
N GLY A 211 -12.47 -13.26 7.97
CA GLY A 211 -11.42 -12.26 8.19
C GLY A 211 -11.16 -12.00 9.67
N ALA A 212 -12.22 -11.79 10.46
CA ALA A 212 -12.12 -11.56 11.91
C ALA A 212 -11.60 -12.81 12.65
N LEU A 213 -12.01 -14.01 12.25
CA LEU A 213 -11.51 -15.26 12.83
C LEU A 213 -10.03 -15.51 12.50
N LEU A 214 -9.61 -15.24 11.26
CA LEU A 214 -8.21 -15.35 10.86
C LEU A 214 -7.34 -14.36 11.63
N LEU A 215 -7.77 -13.10 11.75
CA LEU A 215 -7.05 -12.07 12.50
C LEU A 215 -7.04 -12.36 14.00
N GLY A 216 -8.20 -12.62 14.60
CA GLY A 216 -8.33 -12.88 16.03
C GLY A 216 -7.64 -14.18 16.45
N GLY A 217 -7.81 -15.24 15.67
CA GLY A 217 -7.13 -16.52 15.89
C GLY A 217 -5.62 -16.40 15.70
N GLY A 218 -5.17 -15.69 14.66
CA GLY A 218 -3.77 -15.34 14.47
C GLY A 218 -3.21 -14.59 15.67
N MET A 219 -3.85 -13.50 16.09
CA MET A 219 -3.42 -12.73 17.27
C MET A 219 -3.38 -13.57 18.54
N ALA A 220 -4.34 -14.46 18.77
CA ALA A 220 -4.35 -15.34 19.93
C ALA A 220 -3.15 -16.30 19.94
N VAL A 221 -2.81 -16.90 18.79
CA VAL A 221 -1.61 -17.75 18.65
C VAL A 221 -0.35 -16.93 18.90
N LEU A 222 -0.25 -15.75 18.30
CA LEU A 222 0.94 -14.90 18.40
C LEU A 222 1.16 -14.34 19.81
N ALA A 223 0.08 -14.06 20.54
CA ALA A 223 0.15 -13.59 21.92
C ALA A 223 0.74 -14.63 22.89
N GLY A 224 0.68 -15.92 22.54
CA GLY A 224 1.29 -17.00 23.30
C GLY A 224 2.78 -17.24 23.00
N LEU A 225 3.36 -16.57 22.00
CA LEU A 225 4.74 -16.77 21.58
C LEU A 225 5.71 -15.86 22.35
N SER A 226 6.93 -16.33 22.57
CA SER A 226 8.03 -15.48 23.02
C SER A 226 8.43 -14.49 21.92
N ALA A 227 9.07 -13.38 22.31
CA ALA A 227 9.54 -12.38 21.34
C ALA A 227 10.48 -12.97 20.28
N ALA A 228 11.34 -13.91 20.67
CA ALA A 228 12.24 -14.60 19.75
C ALA A 228 11.47 -15.51 18.77
N ALA A 229 10.48 -16.25 19.26
CA ALA A 229 9.63 -17.10 18.40
C ALA A 229 8.77 -16.26 17.45
N LEU A 230 8.24 -15.12 17.91
CA LEU A 230 7.48 -14.18 17.09
C LEU A 230 8.34 -13.57 15.98
N ALA A 231 9.59 -13.18 16.28
CA ALA A 231 10.53 -12.66 15.30
C ALA A 231 10.89 -13.72 14.24
N ALA A 232 11.22 -14.94 14.69
CA ALA A 232 11.53 -16.06 13.79
C ALA A 232 10.33 -16.43 12.90
N LEU A 233 9.12 -16.49 13.47
CA LEU A 233 7.90 -16.75 12.71
C LEU A 233 7.58 -15.62 11.72
N SER A 234 7.74 -14.35 12.12
CA SER A 234 7.49 -13.21 11.24
C SER A 234 8.45 -13.20 10.05
N SER A 235 9.73 -13.48 10.30
CA SER A 235 10.75 -13.65 9.26
C SER A 235 10.41 -14.79 8.31
N LEU A 236 10.11 -15.98 8.86
CA LEU A 236 9.77 -17.15 8.07
C LEU A 236 8.53 -16.90 7.20
N LEU A 237 7.45 -16.39 7.81
CA LEU A 237 6.21 -16.09 7.09
C LEU A 237 6.43 -15.03 6.01
N GLY A 238 7.20 -13.98 6.31
CA GLY A 238 7.54 -12.94 5.34
C GLY A 238 8.29 -13.50 4.13
N ASN A 239 9.36 -14.26 4.37
CA ASN A 239 10.18 -14.86 3.32
C ASN A 239 9.41 -15.92 2.51
N VAL A 240 8.68 -16.82 3.17
CA VAL A 240 7.86 -17.85 2.50
C VAL A 240 6.74 -17.22 1.69
N THR A 241 6.07 -16.19 2.21
CA THR A 241 5.03 -15.47 1.48
C THR A 241 5.63 -14.82 0.24
N LEU A 242 6.75 -14.10 0.39
CA LEU A 242 7.41 -13.41 -0.72
C LEU A 242 7.82 -14.37 -1.84
N PHE A 243 8.52 -15.45 -1.49
CA PHE A 243 8.97 -16.43 -2.48
C PHE A 243 7.80 -17.23 -3.07
N GLY A 244 6.85 -17.63 -2.23
CA GLY A 244 5.63 -18.34 -2.65
C GLY A 244 4.81 -17.54 -3.65
N LEU A 245 4.80 -16.21 -3.54
CA LEU A 245 4.09 -15.34 -4.49
C LEU A 245 4.83 -15.18 -5.81
N ILE A 246 6.15 -15.05 -5.80
CA ILE A 246 6.93 -15.09 -7.03
C ILE A 246 6.61 -16.38 -7.80
N LEU A 247 6.66 -17.52 -7.10
CA LEU A 247 6.30 -18.81 -7.68
C LEU A 247 4.84 -18.84 -8.15
N LEU A 248 3.89 -18.31 -7.36
CA LEU A 248 2.49 -18.23 -7.75
C LEU A 248 2.32 -17.44 -9.05
N PHE A 249 2.93 -16.27 -9.17
CA PHE A 249 2.82 -15.42 -10.35
C PHE A 249 3.41 -16.11 -11.58
N LEU A 250 4.59 -16.74 -11.44
CA LEU A 250 5.22 -17.50 -12.52
C LEU A 250 4.39 -18.71 -12.94
N LEU A 251 3.90 -19.52 -11.98
CA LEU A 251 3.12 -20.72 -12.24
C LEU A 251 1.76 -20.37 -12.85
N VAL A 252 1.03 -19.41 -12.28
CA VAL A 252 -0.26 -18.97 -12.82
C VAL A 252 -0.06 -18.33 -14.18
N GLY A 253 0.99 -17.53 -14.38
CA GLY A 253 1.36 -16.98 -15.69
C GLY A 253 1.59 -18.09 -16.72
N ALA A 254 2.40 -19.09 -16.39
CA ALA A 254 2.67 -20.23 -17.26
C ALA A 254 1.40 -21.04 -17.57
N LEU A 255 0.58 -21.35 -16.56
CA LEU A 255 -0.69 -22.07 -16.73
C LEU A 255 -1.70 -21.31 -17.59
N ARG A 256 -1.70 -19.97 -17.50
CA ARG A 256 -2.51 -19.07 -18.32
C ARG A 256 -1.90 -18.78 -19.69
N LYS A 257 -0.77 -19.42 -20.04
CA LYS A 257 -0.03 -19.23 -21.29
C LYS A 257 0.43 -17.78 -21.51
N VAL A 258 0.70 -17.06 -20.44
CA VAL A 258 1.34 -15.74 -20.50
C VAL A 258 2.83 -15.96 -20.84
N PRO A 259 3.41 -15.22 -21.80
CA PRO A 259 4.84 -15.23 -22.04
C PRO A 259 5.56 -14.59 -20.85
N VAL A 260 5.89 -15.41 -19.84
CA VAL A 260 6.31 -14.94 -18.50
C VAL A 260 7.60 -14.12 -18.54
N TYR A 261 8.54 -14.46 -19.41
CA TYR A 261 9.79 -13.72 -19.56
C TYR A 261 9.54 -12.34 -20.17
N GLU A 262 8.78 -12.27 -21.26
CA GLU A 262 8.46 -11.03 -21.96
C GLU A 262 7.61 -10.12 -21.09
N ALA A 263 6.62 -10.67 -20.38
CA ALA A 263 5.83 -9.95 -19.40
C ALA A 263 6.68 -9.41 -18.25
N PHE A 264 7.63 -10.20 -17.75
CA PHE A 264 8.58 -9.76 -16.74
C PHE A 264 9.45 -8.61 -17.25
N VAL A 265 10.03 -8.73 -18.44
CA VAL A 265 10.88 -7.69 -19.04
C VAL A 265 10.09 -6.40 -19.29
N GLU A 266 8.83 -6.50 -19.70
CA GLU A 266 7.97 -5.34 -19.89
C GLU A 266 7.67 -4.62 -18.58
N GLY A 267 7.27 -5.35 -17.54
CA GLY A 267 7.05 -4.74 -16.22
C GLY A 267 8.32 -4.17 -15.63
N ALA A 268 9.46 -4.84 -15.83
CA ALA A 268 10.76 -4.36 -15.40
C ALA A 268 11.12 -3.00 -16.03
N LYS A 269 10.77 -2.78 -17.30
CA LYS A 269 11.00 -1.49 -17.97
C LYS A 269 10.24 -0.33 -17.31
N GLU A 270 9.06 -0.57 -16.74
CA GLU A 270 8.33 0.47 -16.00
C GLU A 270 9.07 0.93 -14.74
N GLY A 271 9.93 0.07 -14.18
CA GLY A 271 10.83 0.46 -13.08
C GLY A 271 11.77 1.61 -13.45
N PHE A 272 12.06 1.81 -14.74
CA PHE A 272 12.88 2.93 -15.23
C PHE A 272 12.11 4.25 -15.32
N GLU A 273 10.77 4.21 -15.40
CA GLU A 273 9.94 5.42 -15.50
C GLU A 273 9.52 5.96 -14.12
N VAL A 274 9.55 5.10 -13.10
CA VAL A 274 9.09 5.40 -11.74
C VAL A 274 10.24 5.76 -10.79
N ALA A 275 11.46 5.27 -11.06
CA ALA A 275 12.67 5.56 -10.29
C ALA A 275 13.36 6.85 -10.79
#